data_AF-A0AAD7LZS8-F1
#
_entry.id   AF-A0AAD7LZS8-F1
#
_cell.length_a   1.000
_cell.length_b   1.000
_cell.length_c   1.000
_cell.angle_alpha   90.00
_cell.angle_beta   90.00
_cell.angle_gamma   90.00
#
_symmetry.space_group_name_H-M   'P 1'
#
loop_
_entity.id
_entity.type
_entity.pdbx_description
1 polymer ?
#
loop_
_entity_poly.entity_id
_entity_poly.type
_entity_poly.pdbx_seq_one_letter_code
_entity_poly.pdbx_strand_id
1 'polypeptide(L)' 'MEKICVAARVRPPVSHESFNGTFWKVEENCISLHKAHDTPLSGVSYAFDHIFDDSRTNGSVYELLTKDVIHAAVEGFNV' A
#
# COMPACT_ATOMS: atom_id res chain seq x y z
N MET A 1 -16.80 0.42 17.16
CA MET A 1 -15.73 -0.57 17.33
C MET A 1 -14.52 0.04 16.65
N GLU A 2 -13.49 0.42 17.41
CA GLU A 2 -12.26 0.94 16.81
C GLU A 2 -11.64 -0.17 15.94
N LYS A 3 -11.34 0.15 14.68
CA LYS A 3 -10.64 -0.73 13.76
C LYS A 3 -9.30 -0.08 13.43
N ILE A 4 -8.23 -0.85 13.54
CA ILE A 4 -6.92 -0.44 13.06
C ILE A 4 -7.00 -0.45 11.52
N CYS A 5 -6.80 0.72 10.91
CA CYS A 5 -6.64 0.83 9.46
C CYS A 5 -5.16 0.61 9.12
N VAL A 6 -4.87 -0.38 8.28
CA VAL A 6 -3.52 -0.74 7.86
C VAL A 6 -3.36 -0.41 6.38
N ALA A 7 -2.33 0.38 6.07
CA ALA A 7 -2.00 0.75 4.70
C ALA A 7 -0.55 0.41 4.36
N ALA A 8 -0.31 0.06 3.10
CA ALA A 8 1.02 -0.14 2.54
C ALA A 8 1.28 0.84 1.38
N ARG A 9 2.52 1.30 1.22
CA ARG A 9 2.93 2.14 0.08
C ARG A 9 4.07 1.47 -0.67
N VAL A 10 3.85 1.20 -1.95
CA VAL A 10 4.88 0.73 -2.87
C VAL A 10 5.59 1.96 -3.43
N ARG A 11 6.90 2.01 -3.21
CA ARG A 11 7.72 3.09 -3.78
C ARG A 11 7.99 2.83 -5.28
N PRO A 12 8.23 3.89 -6.07
CA PRO A 12 8.70 3.73 -7.45
C PRO A 12 10.04 2.99 -7.51
N PRO A 13 10.35 2.31 -8.63
CA PRO A 13 11.67 1.74 -8.88
C PRO A 13 12.77 2.81 -8.86
N VAL A 14 13.95 2.49 -8.31
CA VAL A 14 15.15 3.34 -8.38
C VAL A 14 16.24 2.72 -9.25
N SER A 15 17.07 3.57 -9.86
CA SER A 15 18.06 3.18 -10.89
C SER A 15 19.10 2.15 -10.47
N HIS A 16 19.31 1.93 -9.17
CA HIS A 16 20.30 0.99 -8.64
C HIS A 16 19.69 -0.35 -8.19
N GLU A 17 18.41 -0.60 -8.48
CA GLU A 17 17.80 -1.89 -8.14
C GLU A 17 18.15 -2.96 -9.15
N SER A 18 18.82 -4.00 -8.66
CA SER A 18 19.01 -5.24 -9.40
C SER A 18 17.66 -5.97 -9.52
N PHE A 19 17.15 -6.09 -10.75
CA PHE A 19 15.98 -6.93 -11.01
C PHE A 19 16.34 -8.40 -10.83
N ASN A 20 15.95 -8.98 -9.69
CA ASN A 20 16.24 -10.37 -9.33
C ASN A 20 15.26 -11.39 -9.96
N GLY A 21 14.52 -11.00 -10.99
CA GLY A 21 13.53 -11.87 -11.64
C GLY A 21 12.16 -11.93 -10.96
N THR A 22 11.94 -11.12 -9.91
CA THR A 22 10.66 -10.99 -9.21
C THR A 22 10.25 -9.52 -9.07
N PHE A 23 8.96 -9.24 -9.06
CA PHE A 23 8.40 -7.90 -8.83
C PHE A 23 7.13 -7.97 -7.98
N TRP A 24 6.83 -6.90 -7.26
CA TRP A 24 5.56 -6.76 -6.57
C TRP A 24 4.49 -6.29 -7.55
N LYS A 25 3.37 -7.00 -7.59
CA LYS A 25 2.17 -6.59 -8.31
C LYS A 25 1.15 -6.08 -7.31
N VAL A 26 0.56 -4.92 -7.60
CA VAL A 26 -0.53 -4.34 -6.82
C VAL A 26 -1.81 -4.48 -7.63
N GLU A 27 -2.83 -5.09 -7.04
CA GLU A 27 -4.18 -5.19 -7.60
C GLU A 27 -5.16 -4.75 -6.50
N GLU A 28 -5.75 -3.57 -6.69
CA GLU A 28 -6.62 -2.93 -5.69
C GLU A 28 -5.95 -2.80 -4.32
N ASN A 29 -6.42 -3.57 -3.34
CA ASN A 29 -5.96 -3.61 -1.96
C ASN A 29 -5.12 -4.86 -1.66
N CYS A 30 -4.68 -5.57 -2.70
CA CYS A 30 -3.84 -6.75 -2.60
C CYS A 30 -2.47 -6.49 -3.23
N ILE A 31 -1.41 -6.98 -2.58
CA ILE A 31 -0.05 -6.98 -3.10
C ILE A 31 0.49 -8.41 -3.10
N SER A 32 0.99 -8.84 -4.26
CA SER A 32 1.51 -10.19 -4.48
C SER A 32 2.89 -10.16 -5.12
N LEU A 33 3.75 -11.12 -4.79
CA LEU A 33 5.05 -11.24 -5.42
C LEU A 33 4.94 -12.10 -6.68
N HIS A 34 5.37 -11.58 -7.82
CA HIS A 34 5.32 -12.23 -9.12
C HIS A 34 6.74 -12.52 -9.62
N LYS A 35 6.91 -13.59 -10.39
CA LYS A 35 8.13 -13.86 -11.17
C LYS A 35 8.02 -13.18 -12.53
N ALA A 36 9.14 -13.15 -13.28
CA ALA A 36 9.13 -12.80 -14.71
C ALA A 36 7.98 -13.50 -15.45
N HIS A 37 7.30 -12.78 -16.35
CA HIS A 37 6.07 -13.21 -17.07
C HIS A 37 4.79 -13.27 -16.23
N ASP A 38 4.70 -12.45 -15.17
CA ASP A 38 3.48 -12.23 -14.37
C ASP A 38 2.92 -13.49 -13.67
N THR A 39 3.78 -14.47 -13.38
CA THR A 39 3.37 -15.67 -12.64
C THR A 39 3.41 -15.39 -11.13
N PRO A 40 2.28 -15.48 -10.40
CA PRO A 40 2.27 -15.27 -8.95
C PRO A 40 3.11 -16.32 -8.21
N LEU A 41 3.90 -15.88 -7.24
CA LEU A 41 4.56 -16.78 -6.30
C LEU A 41 3.55 -17.21 -5.24
N SER A 42 3.23 -18.51 -5.22
CA SER A 42 2.24 -19.06 -4.28
C SER A 42 2.63 -18.74 -2.82
N GLY A 43 1.64 -18.29 -2.04
CA GLY A 43 1.79 -17.96 -0.63
C GLY A 43 2.39 -16.58 -0.33
N VAL A 44 2.74 -15.78 -1.34
CA VAL A 44 3.24 -14.40 -1.14
C VAL A 44 2.22 -13.40 -1.69
N SER A 45 1.13 -13.24 -0.94
CA SER A 45 0.04 -12.31 -1.23
C SER A 45 -0.52 -11.75 0.07
N TYR A 46 -0.71 -10.44 0.13
CA TYR A 46 -1.16 -9.72 1.32
C TYR A 46 -2.27 -8.75 0.96
N ALA A 47 -3.30 -8.67 1.80
CA ALA A 47 -4.37 -7.70 1.67
C ALA A 47 -4.31 -6.69 2.82
N PHE A 48 -4.58 -5.43 2.50
CA PHE A 48 -4.59 -4.31 3.43
C PHE A 48 -5.87 -3.48 3.25
N ASP A 49 -6.15 -2.53 4.15
CA ASP A 49 -7.26 -1.61 3.95
C ASP A 49 -7.00 -0.67 2.77
N HIS A 50 -5.73 -0.28 2.58
CA HIS A 50 -5.26 0.49 1.43
C HIS A 50 -3.87 0.06 0.96
N ILE A 51 -3.69 -0.05 -0.36
CA ILE A 51 -2.36 -0.10 -0.97
C ILE A 51 -2.20 1.07 -1.92
N PHE A 52 -1.12 1.83 -1.71
CA PHE A 52 -0.76 2.96 -2.56
C PHE A 52 0.40 2.54 -3.47
N ASP A 53 0.14 2.34 -4.75
CA ASP A 53 1.17 2.09 -5.75
C ASP A 53 1.96 3.37 -6.09
N ASP A 54 2.90 3.24 -7.04
CA ASP A 54 3.76 4.33 -7.49
C ASP A 54 3.01 5.44 -8.25
N SER A 55 1.78 5.17 -8.71
CA SER A 55 0.91 6.16 -9.35
C SER A 55 0.17 7.04 -8.35
N ARG A 56 0.10 6.64 -7.07
CA ARG A 56 -0.65 7.36 -6.03
C ARG A 56 0.11 8.57 -5.50
N THR A 57 -0.59 9.70 -5.48
CA THR A 57 -0.06 10.98 -5.00
C THR A 57 -0.14 11.08 -3.47
N ASN A 58 0.69 11.96 -2.88
CA ASN A 58 0.58 12.27 -1.45
C ASN A 58 -0.80 12.82 -1.07
N GLY A 59 -1.46 13.56 -1.97
CA GLY A 59 -2.83 14.02 -1.76
C GLY A 59 -3.82 12.86 -1.60
N SER A 60 -3.67 11.80 -2.40
CA SER A 60 -4.52 10.61 -2.27
C SER A 60 -4.30 9.86 -0.94
N VAL A 61 -3.06 9.79 -0.45
CA VAL A 61 -2.75 9.21 0.86
C VAL A 61 -3.38 10.05 1.98
N TYR A 62 -3.30 11.37 1.88
CA TYR A 62 -3.93 12.28 2.84
C TYR A 62 -5.44 12.07 2.89
N GLU A 63 -6.13 12.12 1.75
CA GLU A 63 -7.59 12.01 1.70
C GLU A 63 -8.11 10.65 2.15
N LEU A 64 -7.41 9.55 1.83
CA LEU A 64 -7.89 8.19 2.12
C LEU A 64 -7.48 7.66 3.50
N LEU A 65 -6.45 8.22 4.14
CA LEU A 65 -5.93 7.69 5.41
C LEU A 65 -5.80 8.75 6.50
N THR A 66 -5.14 9.87 6.19
CA THR A 66 -4.72 10.84 7.23
C THR A 66 -5.83 11.81 7.63
N LYS A 67 -6.73 12.15 6.70
CA LYS A 67 -7.80 13.12 6.94
C LYS A 67 -8.71 12.72 8.10
N ASP A 68 -9.16 11.47 8.10
CA ASP A 68 -10.06 10.95 9.15
C ASP A 68 -9.36 10.88 10.51
N VAL A 69 -8.05 10.59 10.53
CA VAL A 69 -7.22 10.64 11.74
C VAL A 69 -7.16 12.06 12.32
N ILE A 70 -6.97 13.07 11.48
CA ILE A 70 -6.97 14.47 11.92
C ILE A 70 -8.37 14.88 12.43
N HIS A 71 -9.43 14.49 11.73
CA HIS A 71 -10.80 14.78 12.18
C HIS A 71 -11.09 14.16 13.54
N ALA A 72 -10.71 12.91 13.76
CA ALA A 72 -10.85 12.25 15.06
C ALA A 72 -10.05 12.98 16.16
N ALA A 73 -8.82 13.44 15.87
CA ALA A 73 -8.05 14.24 16.82
C ALA A 73 -8.76 15.55 17.20
N VAL A 74 -9.36 16.24 16.22
CA VAL A 74 -10.13 17.48 16.44
C VAL A 74 -11.40 17.21 17.27
N GLU A 75 -12.01 16.04 17.13
CA GLU A 75 -13.14 15.59 17.93
C GLU A 75 -12.76 15.15 19.36
N GLY A 76 -11.46 15.15 19.69
CA GLY A 76 -10.94 14.84 21.03
C GLY A 76 -10.54 13.38 21.23
N PHE A 77 -10.41 12.59 20.16
CA PHE A 77 -9.87 11.24 20.22
C PHE A 77 -8.33 11.25 20.19
N ASN A 78 -7.72 10.35 20.94
CA ASN A 78 -6.28 10.08 20.80
C ASN A 78 -6.06 9.23 19.55
N VAL A 79 -5.09 9.63 18.72
CA VAL A 79 -4.76 8.98 17.45
C VAL A 79 -3.27 8.70 17.32
#